data_AF-A0A938PW83-F1
#
_entry.id   AF-A0A938PW83-F1
#
_cell.length_a   1.000
_cell.length_b   1.000
_cell.length_c   1.000
_cell.angle_alpha   90.00
_cell.angle_beta   90.00
_cell.angle_gamma   90.00
#
_symmetry.space_group_name_H-M   'P 1'
#
loop_
_entity.id
_entity.type
_entity.pdbx_description
1 polymer ?
#
loop_
_entity_poly.entity_id
_entity_poly.type
_entity_poly.pdbx_seq_one_letter_code
_entity_poly.pdbx_strand_id
1 'polypeptide(L)'
;MHPSIAKVCWPTFMRGDYATSVFQAFKELEVAIRDTSGLQFEDNGVEMAKKAFDPEHGVLSDSTKPETERNALHQLMVGAIGSYGNPHSHRNMKLSSAEACEMIVLASHLLKIVEAKQEQTA
;
A
#
# COMPACT_ATOMS: atom_id res chain seq x y z
N MET A 1 0.28 13.62 5.01
CA MET A 1 -0.48 12.36 5.12
C MET A 1 -1.69 12.41 4.21
N HIS A 2 -2.10 11.29 3.61
CA HIS A 2 -3.25 11.16 2.72
C HIS A 2 -4.54 11.21 3.56
N PRO A 3 -5.58 11.96 3.14
CA PRO A 3 -6.81 12.10 3.93
C PRO A 3 -7.52 10.78 4.24
N SER A 4 -7.58 9.82 3.31
CA SER A 4 -8.23 8.53 3.55
C SER A 4 -7.47 7.68 4.57
N ILE A 5 -6.13 7.63 4.47
CA ILE A 5 -5.25 6.97 5.43
C ILE A 5 -5.43 7.56 6.82
N ALA A 6 -5.38 8.90 6.91
CA ALA A 6 -5.58 9.61 8.18
C ALA A 6 -6.92 9.24 8.83
N LYS A 7 -8.00 9.22 8.02
CA LYS A 7 -9.35 8.90 8.48
C LYS A 7 -9.43 7.49 9.09
N VAL A 8 -8.81 6.50 8.47
CA VAL A 8 -8.92 5.10 8.93
C VAL A 8 -8.01 4.82 10.12
N CYS A 9 -6.79 5.35 10.15
CA CYS A 9 -5.77 4.92 11.12
C CYS A 9 -5.69 5.81 12.37
N TRP A 10 -6.11 7.07 12.29
CA TRP A 10 -5.99 8.03 13.40
C TRP A 10 -6.65 7.57 14.72
N PRO A 11 -7.87 6.99 14.71
CA PRO A 11 -8.52 6.56 15.96
C PRO A 11 -7.73 5.50 16.72
N THR A 12 -7.14 4.52 16.02
CA THR A 12 -6.31 3.47 16.62
C THR A 12 -4.96 4.02 17.07
N PHE A 13 -4.36 4.91 16.27
CA PHE A 13 -3.09 5.54 16.61
C PHE A 13 -3.18 6.28 17.95
N MET A 14 -4.23 7.08 18.13
CA MET A 14 -4.45 7.87 19.34
C MET A 14 -4.70 7.04 20.60
N ARG A 15 -5.14 5.78 20.45
CA ARG A 15 -5.29 4.83 21.57
C ARG A 15 -4.00 4.08 21.91
N GLY A 16 -2.94 4.25 21.10
CA GLY A 16 -1.72 3.46 21.22
C GLY A 16 -1.81 2.09 20.54
N ASP A 17 -2.88 1.83 19.77
CA ASP A 17 -3.06 0.60 18.98
C ASP A 17 -2.25 0.69 17.67
N TYR A 18 -0.94 0.87 17.79
CA TYR A 18 -0.06 1.23 16.66
C TYR A 18 -0.02 0.17 15.55
N ALA A 19 0.05 -1.11 15.90
CA ALA A 19 0.01 -2.20 14.92
C ALA A 19 -1.30 -2.20 14.13
N THR A 20 -2.43 -2.00 14.81
CA THR A 20 -3.75 -1.88 14.18
C THR A 20 -3.81 -0.66 13.28
N SER A 21 -3.23 0.46 13.70
CA SER A 21 -3.15 1.69 12.90
C SER A 21 -2.36 1.49 11.61
N VAL A 22 -1.21 0.81 11.68
CA VAL A 22 -0.42 0.47 10.49
C VAL A 22 -1.21 -0.47 9.58
N PHE A 23 -1.81 -1.53 10.14
CA PHE A 23 -2.63 -2.47 9.39
C PHE A 23 -3.78 -1.77 8.64
N GLN A 24 -4.49 -0.86 9.30
CA GLN A 24 -5.57 -0.10 8.67
C GLN A 24 -5.07 0.80 7.52
N ALA A 25 -3.91 1.43 7.68
CA ALA A 25 -3.30 2.24 6.63
C ALA A 25 -2.91 1.39 5.40
N PHE A 26 -2.29 0.23 5.60
CA PHE A 26 -1.92 -0.66 4.48
C PHE A 26 -3.13 -1.35 3.87
N LYS A 27 -4.17 -1.67 4.65
CA LYS A 27 -5.43 -2.18 4.11
C LYS A 27 -6.10 -1.17 3.18
N GLU A 28 -6.08 0.12 3.53
CA GLU A 28 -6.60 1.18 2.66
C GLU A 28 -5.81 1.27 1.34
N LEU A 29 -4.48 1.14 1.41
CA LEU A 29 -3.64 1.04 0.21
C LEU A 29 -4.00 -0.18 -0.64
N GLU A 30 -4.21 -1.35 -0.02
CA GLU A 30 -4.60 -2.57 -0.75
C GLU A 30 -5.94 -2.41 -1.45
N VAL A 31 -6.93 -1.82 -0.78
CA VAL A 31 -8.25 -1.54 -1.39
C VAL A 31 -8.09 -0.64 -2.61
N ALA A 32 -7.32 0.44 -2.51
CA ALA A 32 -7.10 1.33 -3.64
C ALA A 32 -6.37 0.63 -4.81
N ILE A 33 -5.36 -0.20 -4.53
CA ILE A 33 -4.68 -0.98 -5.58
C ILE A 33 -5.69 -1.89 -6.29
N ARG A 34 -6.52 -2.63 -5.55
CA ARG A 34 -7.51 -3.54 -6.12
C ARG A 34 -8.53 -2.80 -6.96
N ASP A 35 -9.10 -1.73 -6.42
CA ASP A 35 -10.17 -0.98 -7.07
C ASP A 35 -9.68 -0.34 -8.38
N THR A 36 -8.47 0.22 -8.39
CA THR A 36 -7.88 0.82 -9.60
C THR A 36 -7.40 -0.22 -10.63
N SER A 37 -7.00 -1.41 -10.17
CA SER A 37 -6.54 -2.49 -11.08
C SER A 37 -7.66 -3.38 -11.62
N GLY A 38 -8.89 -3.25 -11.09
CA GLY A 38 -10.02 -4.10 -11.47
C GLY A 38 -9.86 -5.58 -11.09
N LEU A 39 -8.96 -5.87 -10.13
CA LEU A 39 -8.71 -7.22 -9.64
C LEU A 39 -9.88 -7.73 -8.78
N GLN A 40 -10.01 -9.05 -8.66
CA GLN A 40 -11.10 -9.67 -7.92
C GLN A 40 -10.86 -9.61 -6.41
N PHE A 41 -11.89 -9.84 -5.60
CA PHE A 41 -11.79 -9.76 -4.14
C PHE A 41 -10.80 -10.78 -3.55
N GLU A 42 -10.64 -11.93 -4.22
CA GLU A 42 -9.73 -12.99 -3.87
C GLU A 42 -8.26 -12.60 -4.06
N ASP A 43 -7.98 -11.58 -4.89
CA ASP A 43 -6.66 -10.98 -5.01
C ASP A 43 -6.41 -10.04 -3.83
N ASN A 44 -5.50 -10.44 -2.95
CA ASN A 44 -5.09 -9.64 -1.80
C ASN A 44 -3.57 -9.74 -1.53
N GLY A 45 -3.06 -8.83 -0.70
CA GLY A 45 -1.68 -8.83 -0.27
C GLY A 45 -0.66 -8.80 -1.42
N VAL A 46 0.40 -9.60 -1.27
CA VAL A 46 1.56 -9.59 -2.17
C VAL A 46 1.20 -10.01 -3.60
N GLU A 47 0.36 -11.03 -3.78
CA GLU A 47 0.02 -11.53 -5.12
C GLU A 47 -0.81 -10.51 -5.91
N MET A 48 -1.70 -9.78 -5.23
CA MET A 48 -2.42 -8.65 -5.84
C MET A 48 -1.45 -7.54 -6.26
N ALA A 49 -0.52 -7.16 -5.39
CA ALA A 49 0.47 -6.12 -5.71
C ALA A 49 1.36 -6.51 -6.90
N LYS A 50 1.78 -7.78 -6.98
CA LYS A 50 2.55 -8.30 -8.12
C LYS A 50 1.78 -8.17 -9.43
N LYS A 51 0.52 -8.60 -9.45
CA LYS A 51 -0.33 -8.52 -10.65
C LYS A 51 -0.58 -7.07 -11.06
N ALA A 52 -0.92 -6.21 -10.11
CA ALA A 52 -1.28 -4.83 -10.40
C ALA A 52 -0.11 -4.01 -10.93
N PHE A 53 1.10 -4.23 -10.40
CA PHE A 53 2.32 -3.51 -10.77
C PHE A 53 3.26 -4.32 -11.69
N ASP A 54 2.78 -5.41 -12.29
CA ASP A 54 3.60 -6.19 -13.22
C ASP A 54 4.20 -5.27 -14.30
N PRO A 55 5.53 -5.30 -14.51
CA PRO A 55 6.19 -4.35 -15.40
C PRO A 55 5.63 -4.39 -16.83
N GLU A 56 5.23 -5.57 -17.33
CA GLU A 56 4.79 -5.77 -18.71
C GLU A 56 3.26 -5.69 -18.86
N HIS A 57 2.51 -6.18 -17.89
CA HIS A 57 1.07 -6.42 -17.99
C HIS A 57 0.23 -5.76 -16.89
N GLY A 58 0.87 -5.14 -15.91
CA GLY A 58 0.18 -4.56 -14.75
C GLY A 58 -0.59 -3.29 -15.11
N VAL A 59 -1.85 -3.22 -14.69
CA VAL A 59 -2.73 -2.05 -14.94
C VAL A 59 -2.16 -0.77 -14.30
N LEU A 60 -1.44 -0.89 -13.18
CA LEU A 60 -0.80 0.23 -12.50
C LEU A 60 0.66 0.47 -12.96
N SER A 61 1.14 -0.29 -13.93
CA SER A 61 2.45 -0.12 -14.53
C SER A 61 2.44 0.97 -15.60
N ASP A 62 3.43 1.85 -15.57
CA ASP A 62 3.54 2.96 -16.52
C ASP A 62 4.38 2.56 -17.74
N SER A 63 3.74 2.10 -18.81
CA SER A 63 4.42 1.68 -20.03
C SER A 63 5.19 2.79 -20.74
N THR A 64 4.99 4.06 -20.36
CA THR A 64 5.75 5.20 -20.91
C THR A 64 7.13 5.35 -20.27
N LYS A 65 7.37 4.68 -19.14
CA LYS A 65 8.62 4.74 -18.39
C LYS A 65 9.59 3.62 -18.77
N PRO A 66 10.90 3.83 -18.55
CA PRO A 66 11.90 2.77 -18.69
C PRO A 66 11.52 1.53 -17.88
N GLU A 67 11.84 0.36 -18.42
CA GLU A 67 11.60 -0.93 -17.76
C GLU A 67 12.19 -1.00 -16.35
N THR A 68 13.35 -0.39 -16.14
CA THR A 68 14.02 -0.31 -14.83
C THR A 68 13.20 0.45 -13.80
N GLU A 69 12.52 1.55 -14.18
CA GLU A 69 11.65 2.30 -13.27
C GLU A 69 10.38 1.54 -12.94
N ARG A 70 9.77 0.87 -13.94
CA ARG A 70 8.61 0.00 -13.72
C ARG A 70 8.94 -1.13 -12.75
N ASN A 71 10.07 -1.79 -12.96
CA ASN A 71 10.59 -2.83 -12.07
C ASN A 71 10.85 -2.32 -10.65
N ALA A 72 11.43 -1.14 -10.50
CA ALA A 72 11.70 -0.54 -9.19
C ALA A 72 10.40 -0.24 -8.43
N LEU A 73 9.39 0.32 -9.10
CA LEU A 73 8.09 0.58 -8.48
C LEU A 73 7.38 -0.72 -8.10
N HIS A 74 7.40 -1.72 -8.98
CA HIS A 74 6.87 -3.05 -8.70
C HIS A 74 7.49 -3.63 -7.41
N GLN A 75 8.82 -3.64 -7.31
CA GLN A 75 9.54 -4.15 -6.14
C GLN A 75 9.22 -3.35 -4.88
N LEU A 76 9.11 -2.02 -4.97
CA LEU A 76 8.75 -1.16 -3.85
C LEU A 76 7.34 -1.47 -3.33
N MET A 77 6.35 -1.58 -4.22
CA MET A 77 4.95 -1.84 -3.84
C MET A 77 4.80 -3.24 -3.25
N VAL A 78 5.35 -4.25 -3.91
CA VAL A 78 5.32 -5.64 -3.42
C VAL A 78 6.04 -5.77 -2.08
N GLY A 79 7.21 -5.16 -1.94
CA GLY A 79 7.99 -5.15 -0.70
C GLY A 79 7.25 -4.47 0.46
N ALA A 80 6.62 -3.33 0.21
CA ALA A 80 5.85 -2.60 1.21
C ALA A 80 4.62 -3.38 1.69
N ILE A 81 3.83 -3.95 0.77
CA ILE A 81 2.67 -4.79 1.12
C ILE A 81 3.13 -6.05 1.87
N GLY A 82 4.17 -6.73 1.41
CA GLY A 82 4.69 -7.94 2.07
C GLY A 82 5.28 -7.68 3.45
N SER A 83 5.90 -6.52 3.67
CA SER A 83 6.55 -6.18 4.95
C SER A 83 5.56 -5.67 5.99
N TYR A 84 4.54 -4.91 5.57
CA TYR A 84 3.70 -4.12 6.49
C TYR A 84 2.19 -4.34 6.32
N GLY A 85 1.72 -5.03 5.28
CA GLY A 85 0.30 -5.30 5.03
C GLY A 85 -0.35 -6.17 6.10
N ASN A 86 0.44 -6.99 6.80
CA ASN A 86 -0.01 -7.73 7.96
C ASN A 86 1.05 -7.70 9.09
N PRO A 87 1.11 -6.61 9.88
CA PRO A 87 2.11 -6.46 10.93
C PRO A 87 1.88 -7.46 12.08
N HIS A 88 0.67 -8.01 12.22
CA HIS A 88 0.31 -8.97 13.25
C HIS A 88 0.79 -10.40 12.97
N SER A 89 0.97 -10.81 11.71
CA SER A 89 1.35 -12.19 11.38
C SER A 89 2.82 -12.51 11.60
N HIS A 90 3.70 -11.52 11.78
CA HIS A 90 5.15 -11.77 11.81
C HIS A 90 5.85 -11.55 13.15
N ARG A 91 5.26 -10.87 14.13
CA ARG A 91 5.73 -10.82 15.53
C ARG A 91 4.66 -10.15 16.41
N ASN A 92 4.49 -10.60 17.66
CA ASN A 92 3.91 -9.79 18.74
C ASN A 92 4.85 -8.61 19.09
N MET A 93 5.22 -7.80 18.10
CA MET A 93 6.18 -6.72 18.26
C MET A 93 5.42 -5.47 18.70
N LYS A 94 5.81 -4.92 19.85
CA LYS A 94 5.31 -3.62 20.29
C LYS A 94 5.95 -2.55 19.38
N LEU A 95 5.17 -1.99 18.47
CA LEU A 95 5.56 -0.81 17.70
C LEU A 95 5.56 0.42 18.61
N SER A 96 6.55 1.28 18.45
CA SER A 96 6.49 2.64 18.97
C SER A 96 5.59 3.53 18.10
N SER A 97 5.19 4.69 18.64
CA SER A 97 4.46 5.70 17.87
C SER A 97 5.25 6.22 16.67
N ALA A 98 6.58 6.30 16.79
CA ALA A 98 7.47 6.77 15.74
C ALA A 98 7.51 5.79 14.57
N GLU A 99 7.78 4.51 14.84
CA GLU A 99 7.81 3.45 13.81
C GLU A 99 6.45 3.35 13.10
N ALA A 100 5.35 3.40 13.85
CA ALA A 100 4.02 3.36 13.25
C ALA A 100 3.75 4.59 12.37
N CYS A 101 4.19 5.77 12.78
CA CYS A 101 4.08 6.99 11.97
C CYS A 101 4.84 6.84 10.64
N GLU A 102 6.07 6.34 10.66
CA GLU A 102 6.88 6.11 9.45
C GLU A 102 6.19 5.15 8.48
N MET A 103 5.66 4.03 8.99
CA MET A 103 4.93 3.04 8.20
C MET A 103 3.63 3.62 7.62
N ILE A 104 2.88 4.41 8.40
CA ILE A 104 1.65 5.07 7.93
C ILE A 104 1.96 6.12 6.87
N VAL A 105 3.04 6.89 7.03
CA VAL A 105 3.49 7.87 6.05
C VAL A 105 3.93 7.18 4.76
N LEU A 106 4.60 6.02 4.85
CA LEU A 106 4.91 5.20 3.68
C LEU A 106 3.64 4.76 2.95
N ALA A 107 2.67 4.14 3.64
CA ALA A 107 1.40 3.75 3.04
C ALA A 107 0.68 4.95 2.38
N SER A 108 0.70 6.10 3.06
CA SER A 108 0.17 7.36 2.53
C SER A 108 0.90 7.87 1.29
N HIS A 109 2.20 7.63 1.15
CA HIS A 109 2.94 8.04 -0.04
C HIS A 109 2.63 7.12 -1.21
N LEU A 110 2.62 5.80 -0.97
CA LEU A 110 2.30 4.80 -1.97
C LEU A 110 0.86 4.94 -2.50
N LEU A 111 -0.09 5.28 -1.65
CA LEU A 111 -1.48 5.53 -2.07
C LEU A 111 -1.58 6.67 -3.09
N LYS A 112 -0.83 7.75 -2.89
CA LYS A 112 -0.79 8.87 -3.86
C LYS A 112 -0.24 8.45 -5.22
N ILE A 113 0.66 7.46 -5.25
CA ILE A 113 1.18 6.91 -6.51
C ILE A 113 0.07 6.13 -7.23
N VAL A 114 -0.74 5.36 -6.51
CA VAL A 114 -1.89 4.63 -7.06
C VAL A 114 -2.94 5.60 -7.63
N GLU A 115 -3.29 6.64 -6.88
CA GLU A 115 -4.30 7.63 -7.32
C GLU A 115 -3.83 8.45 -8.52
N ALA A 116 -2.56 8.87 -8.53
CA ALA A 116 -1.99 9.56 -9.69
C ALA A 116 -2.03 8.70 -10.96
N LYS A 117 -2.10 7.37 -10.85
CA LYS A 117 -2.29 6.46 -11.99
C LYS A 117 -3.75 6.39 -12.42
N GLN A 118 -4.69 6.40 -11.49
CA GLN A 118 -6.12 6.45 -11.78
C GLN A 118 -6.51 7.72 -12.55
N GLU A 119 -5.93 8.87 -12.22
CA GLU A 119 -6.18 10.12 -12.93
C GLU A 119 -5.60 10.14 -14.36
N GLN A 120 -4.61 9.30 -14.66
CA GLN A 120 -4.01 9.21 -16.01
C GLN A 120 -4.77 8.27 -16.94
N THR A 121 -5.59 7.35 -16.39
CA THR A 121 -6.37 6.37 -17.15
C THR A 121 -7.85 6.75 -17.27
N ALA A 122 -8.32 7.77 -16.55
CA ALA A 122 -9.66 8.35 -16.63
C ALA A 122 -9.76 9.42 -17.74
#